data_AF-A0A9D7KLM4-F1
#
_entry.id   AF-A0A9D7KLM4-F1
#
_cell.length_a   1.000
_cell.length_b   1.000
_cell.length_c   1.000
_cell.angle_alpha   90.00
_cell.angle_beta   90.00
_cell.angle_gamma   90.00
#
_symmetry.space_group_name_H-M   'P 1'
#
loop_
_entity.id
_entity.type
_entity.pdbx_description
1 polymer ?
#
loop_
_entity_poly.entity_id
_entity_poly.type
_entity_poly.pdbx_seq_one_letter_code
_entity_poly.pdbx_strand_id
1 'polypeptide(L)'
;MTIQQCIDEKKSGFLYGNRLILPFKGRFLKVIVEKDIITDFSPSSKGINIVEEDYYTSLYFLEYNTLRETLSEYENIKIIVVEKDDNIFDVTKHKKLAVYKTDTHEATIEETEHDILFIE
;
A
#
# COMPACT_ATOMS: atom_id res chain seq x y z
N MET A 1 -3.45 10.23 10.72
CA MET A 1 -4.88 10.05 10.35
C MET A 1 -5.18 8.56 10.24
N THR A 2 -6.44 8.20 10.34
CA THR A 2 -6.91 6.83 10.05
C THR A 2 -6.89 6.56 8.54
N ILE A 3 -6.87 5.28 8.16
CA ILE A 3 -7.00 4.85 6.77
C ILE A 3 -8.35 5.30 6.21
N GLN A 4 -9.44 5.17 6.99
CA GLN A 4 -10.76 5.63 6.56
C GLN A 4 -10.79 7.15 6.26
N GLN A 5 -10.23 7.97 7.15
CA GLN A 5 -10.12 9.42 6.92
C GLN A 5 -9.30 9.75 5.67
N CYS A 6 -8.22 9.01 5.41
CA CYS A 6 -7.42 9.19 4.20
C CYS A 6 -8.26 8.99 2.93
N ILE A 7 -9.10 7.93 2.92
CA ILE A 7 -9.99 7.60 1.79
C ILE A 7 -11.08 8.67 1.65
N ASP A 8 -11.77 9.00 2.74
CA ASP A 8 -12.90 9.95 2.74
C ASP A 8 -12.46 11.36 2.31
N GLU A 9 -11.29 11.80 2.77
CA GLU A 9 -10.69 13.10 2.42
C GLU A 9 -9.91 13.08 1.09
N LYS A 10 -9.87 11.92 0.40
CA LYS A 10 -9.14 11.71 -0.86
C LYS A 10 -7.69 12.21 -0.80
N LYS A 11 -6.98 11.88 0.29
CA LYS A 11 -5.57 12.25 0.41
C LYS A 11 -4.74 11.46 -0.59
N SER A 12 -3.79 12.14 -1.22
CA SER A 12 -2.80 11.49 -2.07
C SER A 12 -1.67 10.87 -1.24
N GLY A 13 -1.16 9.74 -1.71
CA GLY A 13 0.17 9.25 -1.35
C GLY A 13 1.23 9.79 -2.31
N PHE A 14 2.46 9.30 -2.16
CA PHE A 14 3.56 9.63 -3.07
C PHE A 14 4.37 8.41 -3.50
N LEU A 15 4.86 8.44 -4.73
CA LEU A 15 5.78 7.45 -5.31
C LEU A 15 7.11 8.14 -5.63
N TYR A 16 8.17 7.82 -4.88
CA TYR A 16 9.52 8.34 -5.09
C TYR A 16 10.52 7.20 -5.15
N GLY A 17 11.26 7.07 -6.25
CA GLY A 17 12.19 5.96 -6.45
C GLY A 17 11.48 4.63 -6.32
N ASN A 18 11.91 3.79 -5.38
CA ASN A 18 11.30 2.51 -5.04
C ASN A 18 10.38 2.56 -3.80
N ARG A 19 9.92 3.75 -3.41
CA ARG A 19 9.14 3.97 -2.19
C ARG A 19 7.74 4.46 -2.49
N LEU A 20 6.75 3.81 -1.84
CA LEU A 20 5.39 4.32 -1.68
C LEU A 20 5.25 4.97 -0.30
N ILE A 21 4.75 6.19 -0.24
CA ILE A 21 4.49 6.94 0.98
C ILE A 21 2.98 7.10 1.13
N LEU A 22 2.42 6.57 2.21
CA LEU A 22 1.00 6.60 2.51
C LEU A 22 0.75 7.57 3.67
N PRO A 23 -0.24 8.47 3.58
CA PRO A 23 -0.49 9.51 4.58
C PRO A 23 -1.19 8.97 5.84
N PHE A 24 -1.10 7.67 6.12
CA PHE A 24 -1.70 7.01 7.27
C PHE A 24 -0.76 5.98 7.87
N LYS A 25 -1.13 5.49 9.05
CA LYS A 25 -0.52 4.34 9.73
C LYS A 25 -1.42 3.12 9.58
N GLY A 26 -0.84 1.92 9.62
CA GLY A 26 -1.64 0.71 9.51
C GLY A 26 -0.84 -0.56 9.70
N ARG A 27 -1.55 -1.68 9.83
CA ARG A 27 -0.98 -3.03 9.85
C ARG A 27 -1.18 -3.66 8.48
N PHE A 28 -0.09 -3.81 7.74
CA PHE A 28 -0.10 -4.36 6.39
C PHE A 28 -0.13 -5.88 6.45
N LEU A 29 -1.03 -6.49 5.71
CA LEU A 29 -1.23 -7.95 5.67
C LEU A 29 -0.81 -8.55 4.32
N LYS A 30 -1.04 -7.81 3.23
CA LYS A 30 -0.69 -8.23 1.87
C LYS A 30 -0.43 -6.99 1.02
N VAL A 31 0.62 -7.02 0.21
CA VAL A 31 0.87 -6.03 -0.84
C VAL A 31 1.07 -6.80 -2.14
N ILE A 32 0.40 -6.36 -3.20
CA ILE A 32 0.54 -6.91 -4.55
C ILE A 32 1.01 -5.79 -5.45
N VAL A 33 2.09 -6.02 -6.17
CA VAL A 33 2.64 -5.11 -7.17
C VAL A 33 2.99 -5.94 -8.40
N GLU A 34 2.48 -5.53 -9.56
CA GLU A 34 2.50 -6.35 -10.78
C GLU A 34 2.00 -7.79 -10.53
N LYS A 35 2.91 -8.77 -10.56
CA LYS A 35 2.67 -10.20 -10.31
C LYS A 35 3.19 -10.67 -8.95
N ASP A 36 3.89 -9.81 -8.22
CA ASP A 36 4.51 -10.16 -6.95
C ASP A 36 3.51 -10.01 -5.82
N ILE A 37 3.32 -11.10 -5.07
CA ILE A 37 2.49 -11.14 -3.86
C ILE A 37 3.42 -11.15 -2.66
N ILE A 38 3.35 -10.10 -1.85
CA ILE A 38 4.23 -9.88 -0.70
C ILE A 38 3.38 -9.93 0.58
N THR A 39 3.64 -10.91 1.43
CA THR A 39 2.95 -11.11 2.72
C THR A 39 3.90 -11.21 3.91
N ASP A 40 5.22 -11.28 3.66
CA ASP A 40 6.25 -11.23 4.69
C ASP A 40 6.86 -9.82 4.76
N PHE A 41 6.57 -9.12 5.85
CA PHE A 41 7.10 -7.79 6.17
C PHE A 41 8.05 -7.82 7.37
N SER A 42 8.60 -9.00 7.69
CA SER A 42 9.60 -9.13 8.74
C SER A 42 10.87 -8.34 8.41
N PRO A 43 11.66 -7.90 9.41
CA PRO A 43 12.89 -7.15 9.16
C PRO A 43 13.93 -7.88 8.28
N SER A 44 13.82 -9.20 8.17
CA SER A 44 14.66 -10.04 7.31
C SER A 44 14.10 -10.28 5.90
N SER A 45 12.87 -9.82 5.64
CA SER A 45 12.22 -9.95 4.33
C SER A 45 12.99 -9.17 3.27
N LYS A 46 13.12 -9.76 2.08
CA LYS A 46 13.74 -9.11 0.92
C LYS A 46 12.74 -8.31 0.09
N GLY A 47 11.44 -8.50 0.29
CA GLY A 47 10.41 -7.88 -0.56
C GLY A 47 10.19 -6.40 -0.23
N ILE A 48 9.52 -6.14 0.91
CA ILE A 48 9.19 -4.78 1.35
C ILE A 48 9.68 -4.54 2.77
N ASN A 49 10.32 -3.39 2.99
CA ASN A 49 10.55 -2.83 4.33
C ASN A 49 9.52 -1.73 4.63
N ILE A 50 8.81 -1.86 5.75
CA ILE A 50 7.79 -0.90 6.20
C ILE A 50 8.35 -0.04 7.32
N VAL A 51 8.40 1.26 7.10
CA VAL A 51 8.84 2.26 8.08
C VAL A 51 7.65 3.15 8.43
N GLU A 52 7.18 3.05 9.67
CA GLU A 52 6.12 3.90 10.20
C GLU A 52 6.73 5.13 10.87
N GLU A 53 6.29 6.32 10.45
CA GLU A 53 6.74 7.63 10.92
C GLU A 53 5.57 8.32 11.64
N ASP A 54 5.80 9.45 12.32
CA ASP A 54 4.77 10.09 13.15
C ASP A 54 3.44 10.35 12.43
N TYR A 55 3.50 10.70 11.13
CA TYR A 55 2.34 11.13 10.34
C TYR A 55 2.05 10.28 9.10
N TYR A 56 2.92 9.34 8.75
CA TYR A 56 2.84 8.59 7.49
C TYR A 56 3.52 7.23 7.60
N THR A 57 3.33 6.38 6.59
CA THR A 57 4.06 5.11 6.46
C THR A 57 4.77 5.06 5.12
N SER A 58 6.02 4.61 5.12
CA SER A 58 6.80 4.34 3.91
C SER A 58 6.92 2.84 3.67
N LEU A 59 6.57 2.40 2.47
CA LEU A 59 6.82 1.04 1.97
C LEU A 59 7.97 1.13 0.97
N TYR A 60 9.11 0.54 1.33
CA TYR A 60 10.29 0.45 0.46
C TYR A 60 10.29 -0.90 -0.24
N PHE A 61 10.14 -0.89 -1.57
CA PHE A 61 10.13 -2.09 -2.41
C PHE A 61 11.58 -2.41 -2.79
N LEU A 62 12.22 -3.29 -2.02
CA LEU A 62 13.68 -3.46 -2.05
C LEU A 62 14.18 -4.18 -3.32
N GLU A 63 13.32 -4.94 -3.98
CA GLU A 63 13.63 -5.65 -5.23
C GLU A 63 13.36 -4.80 -6.48
N TYR A 64 12.83 -3.59 -6.30
CA TYR A 64 12.48 -2.66 -7.37
C TYR A 64 13.49 -1.50 -7.41
N ASN A 65 14.11 -1.24 -8.57
CA ASN A 65 15.02 -0.09 -8.73
C ASN A 65 14.24 1.23 -8.70
N THR A 66 13.18 1.32 -9.51
CA THR A 66 12.25 2.45 -9.54
C THR A 66 10.83 1.92 -9.63
N LEU A 67 10.07 2.00 -8.54
CA LEU A 67 8.69 1.52 -8.45
C LEU A 67 7.80 2.22 -9.48
N ARG A 68 8.00 3.53 -9.69
CA ARG A 68 7.24 4.32 -10.66
C ARG A 68 7.46 3.91 -12.12
N GLU A 69 8.68 3.53 -12.48
CA GLU A 69 9.02 3.09 -13.85
C GLU A 69 8.58 1.64 -14.08
N THR A 70 8.51 0.86 -13.01
CA THR A 70 8.08 -0.55 -13.06
C THR A 70 6.57 -0.61 -13.26
N LEU A 71 5.79 0.12 -12.45
CA LEU A 71 4.34 0.18 -12.58
C LEU A 71 3.92 0.62 -14.00
N SER A 72 3.21 -0.24 -14.73
CA SER A 72 2.56 0.15 -15.98
C SER A 72 1.42 1.17 -15.73
N GLU A 73 0.94 1.86 -16.78
CA GLU A 73 -0.21 2.79 -16.64
C GLU A 73 -1.51 2.11 -16.18
N TYR A 74 -1.61 0.80 -16.37
CA TYR A 74 -2.80 0.02 -16.04
C TYR A 74 -2.67 -0.78 -14.74
N GLU A 75 -1.49 -0.76 -14.12
CA GLU A 75 -1.23 -1.51 -12.90
C GLU A 75 -1.27 -0.62 -11.67
N ASN A 76 -1.91 -1.15 -10.63
CA ASN A 76 -2.02 -0.53 -9.32
C ASN A 76 -1.29 -1.38 -8.28
N ILE A 77 -0.79 -0.72 -7.24
CA ILE A 77 -0.33 -1.44 -6.04
C ILE A 77 -1.58 -1.73 -5.22
N LYS A 78 -1.81 -3.01 -4.92
CA LYS A 78 -2.97 -3.44 -4.15
C LYS A 78 -2.52 -3.78 -2.74
N ILE A 79 -3.27 -3.33 -1.75
CA ILE A 79 -2.87 -3.43 -0.34
C ILE A 79 -4.04 -3.95 0.47
N ILE A 80 -3.80 -4.96 1.30
CA ILE A 80 -4.68 -5.32 2.41
C ILE A 80 -4.04 -4.77 3.68
N VAL A 81 -4.74 -3.88 4.35
CA VAL A 81 -4.26 -3.17 5.54
C VAL A 81 -5.38 -3.04 6.56
N VAL A 82 -5.02 -3.02 7.84
CA VAL A 82 -5.93 -2.80 8.97
C VAL A 82 -5.52 -1.54 9.71
N GLU A 83 -6.47 -0.81 10.28
CA GLU A 83 -6.17 0.32 11.15
C GLU A 83 -5.21 -0.09 12.27
N LYS A 84 -4.33 0.82 12.69
CA LYS A 84 -3.22 0.49 13.59
C LYS A 84 -3.67 -0.18 14.90
N ASP A 85 -4.80 0.27 15.43
CA ASP A 85 -5.35 -0.14 16.72
C ASP A 85 -6.46 -1.20 16.59
N ASP A 86 -6.85 -1.58 15.37
CA ASP A 86 -7.88 -2.58 15.13
C ASP A 86 -7.32 -4.02 15.22
N ASN A 87 -8.24 -4.97 15.44
CA ASN A 87 -7.92 -6.40 15.52
C ASN A 87 -7.72 -6.99 14.12
N ILE A 88 -6.49 -7.40 13.79
CA ILE A 88 -6.17 -8.04 12.49
C ILE A 88 -6.90 -9.37 12.26
N PHE A 89 -7.37 -10.04 13.30
CA PHE A 89 -8.12 -11.30 13.18
C PHE A 89 -9.61 -11.08 12.87
N ASP A 90 -10.10 -9.83 12.94
CA ASP A 90 -11.42 -9.47 12.46
C ASP A 90 -11.32 -9.06 10.98
N VAL A 91 -11.71 -9.99 10.10
CA VAL A 91 -11.65 -9.79 8.64
C VAL A 91 -12.53 -8.63 8.16
N THR A 92 -13.53 -8.22 8.94
CA THR A 92 -14.38 -7.06 8.59
C THR A 92 -13.63 -5.74 8.74
N LYS A 93 -12.49 -5.74 9.44
CA LYS A 93 -11.58 -4.59 9.58
C LYS A 93 -10.54 -4.48 8.48
N HIS A 94 -10.49 -5.45 7.57
CA HIS A 94 -9.51 -5.45 6.49
C HIS A 94 -9.95 -4.46 5.41
N LYS A 95 -9.12 -3.43 5.21
CA LYS A 95 -9.27 -2.47 4.13
C LYS A 95 -8.47 -2.93 2.93
N LYS A 96 -9.13 -3.00 1.78
CA LYS A 96 -8.53 -3.33 0.49
C LYS A 96 -8.36 -2.05 -0.30
N LEU A 97 -7.11 -1.66 -0.52
CA LEU A 97 -6.75 -0.43 -1.19
C LEU A 97 -6.14 -0.74 -2.55
N ALA A 98 -6.45 0.10 -3.53
CA ALA A 98 -5.72 0.22 -4.77
C ALA A 98 -5.01 1.57 -4.80
N VAL A 99 -3.72 1.55 -5.14
CA VAL A 99 -2.89 2.75 -5.25
C VAL A 99 -2.43 2.90 -6.69
N TYR A 100 -2.81 4.02 -7.30
CA TYR A 100 -2.55 4.32 -8.70
C TYR A 100 -1.48 5.39 -8.82
N LYS A 101 -0.50 5.18 -9.72
CA LYS A 101 0.41 6.26 -10.09
C LYS A 101 -0.35 7.34 -10.86
N THR A 102 0.06 8.59 -10.68
CA THR A 102 -0.39 9.72 -11.51
C THR A 102 0.74 10.16 -12.44
N ASP A 103 0.53 11.20 -13.26
CA ASP A 103 1.57 11.79 -14.11
C ASP A 103 2.69 12.50 -13.30
N THR A 104 2.43 12.80 -12.03
CA THR A 104 3.40 13.37 -11.08
C THR A 104 3.82 12.34 -10.04
N HIS A 105 4.68 12.71 -9.09
CA HIS A 105 5.05 11.83 -7.96
C HIS A 105 3.89 11.53 -7.01
N GLU A 106 2.70 12.09 -7.21
CA GLU A 106 1.52 11.74 -6.43
C GLU A 106 0.97 10.36 -6.81
N ALA A 107 0.31 9.73 -5.84
CA ALA A 107 -0.44 8.50 -6.03
C ALA A 107 -1.85 8.63 -5.46
N THR A 108 -2.84 8.19 -6.23
CA THR A 108 -4.25 8.16 -5.80
C THR A 108 -4.50 6.87 -5.01
N ILE A 109 -5.22 6.97 -3.90
CA ILE A 109 -5.53 5.85 -3.01
C ILE A 109 -7.05 5.66 -3.02
N GLU A 110 -7.51 4.46 -3.36
CA GLU A 110 -8.94 4.13 -3.42
C GLU A 110 -9.23 2.85 -2.66
N GLU A 111 -10.36 2.79 -1.95
CA GLU A 111 -10.89 1.53 -1.40
C GLU A 111 -11.56 0.73 -2.52
N THR A 112 -11.34 -0.59 -2.55
CA THR A 112 -11.92 -1.48 -3.56
C THR A 112 -12.48 -2.74 -2.92
N GLU A 113 -13.70 -3.11 -3.29
CA GLU A 113 -14.34 -4.35 -2.83
C GLU A 113 -14.05 -5.55 -3.72
N HIS A 114 -13.31 -5.37 -4.82
CA HIS A 114 -13.10 -6.41 -5.81
C HIS A 114 -12.09 -7.45 -5.33
N ASP A 115 -12.59 -8.52 -4.70
CA ASP A 115 -11.81 -9.72 -4.36
C ASP A 115 -11.04 -10.29 -5.55
N ILE A 116 -11.58 -10.12 -6.76
CA ILE A 116 -10.96 -10.53 -8.03
C ILE A 116 -9.56 -9.93 -8.21
N LEU A 117 -9.30 -8.74 -7.64
CA LEU A 117 -8.00 -8.09 -7.73
C LEU A 117 -6.95 -8.74 -6.82
N PHE A 118 -7.33 -9.57 -5.85
CA PHE A 118 -6.46 -10.15 -4.83
C PHE A 118 -6.31 -11.68 -4.92
N ILE A 119 -6.82 -12.30 -5.99
CA ILE A 119 -6.69 -13.73 -6.29
C ILE A 119 -5.22 -14.08 -6.56
N GLU A 120 -4.76 -15.22 -6.03
CA GLU A 120 -3.41 -15.80 -6.20
C GLU A 120 -3.20 -16.49 -7.56
#